data_AF-A0A3N5S355-F1
#
_entry.id   AF-A0A3N5S355-F1
#
_cell.length_a   1.000
_cell.length_b   1.000
_cell.length_c   1.000
_cell.angle_alpha   90.00
_cell.angle_beta   90.00
_cell.angle_gamma   90.00
#
_symmetry.space_group_name_H-M   'P 1'
#
loop_
_entity.id
_entity.type
_entity.pdbx_description
1 polymer ?
#
loop_
_entity_poly.entity_id
_entity_poly.type
_entity_poly.pdbx_seq_one_letter_code
_entity_poly.pdbx_strand_id
1 'polypeptide(L)'
;MNHPQPHQLDQLTGVYTRKEFSDQFSKILQSSHLTGAPLSVAMIDIDHFLKINETYGRQAGDDVLRAVAGVIQKSLKETEIPIRYGGDEFAILMPQTEREQAFLTMERIRSEVESIWAESGAVQIRDITVSGGLASYPNDGATEAEILRKADQALYRAKVTGRNKICLAYEEKMVPKTTHYTQTQLERLSALAKKEGLGEAELLREALDGLLQKYGINEIESM
;
A
#
# COMPACT_ATOMS: atom_id res chain seq x y z
N MET A 1 20.78 -0.89 19.94
CA MET A 1 20.01 -0.90 18.67
C MET A 1 20.82 -1.71 17.66
N ASN A 2 20.21 -2.66 16.97
CA ASN A 2 20.94 -3.44 15.96
C ASN A 2 21.04 -2.58 14.70
N HIS A 3 22.26 -2.22 14.30
CA HIS A 3 22.48 -1.60 13.00
C HIS A 3 22.06 -2.57 11.89
N PRO A 4 21.37 -2.09 10.83
CA PRO A 4 21.04 -2.94 9.70
C PRO A 4 22.31 -3.50 9.07
N GLN A 5 22.30 -4.80 8.80
CA GLN A 5 23.36 -5.47 8.07
C GLN A 5 23.30 -5.07 6.59
N PRO A 6 24.42 -5.07 5.85
CA PRO A 6 24.46 -4.59 4.46
C PRO A 6 23.46 -5.28 3.50
N HIS A 7 23.12 -6.55 3.75
CA HIS A 7 22.17 -7.31 2.93
C HIS A 7 20.71 -6.97 3.21
N GLN A 8 20.43 -6.24 4.29
CA GLN A 8 19.09 -5.83 4.70
C GLN A 8 18.66 -4.54 4.00
N LEU A 9 19.60 -3.79 3.43
CA LEU A 9 19.36 -2.50 2.78
C LEU A 9 19.40 -2.60 1.25
N ASP A 10 18.50 -1.86 0.61
CA ASP A 10 18.51 -1.66 -0.83
C ASP A 10 19.70 -0.77 -1.22
N GLN A 11 20.51 -1.25 -2.16
CA GLN A 11 21.77 -0.58 -2.52
C GLN A 11 21.57 0.79 -3.16
N LEU A 12 20.42 1.00 -3.82
CA LEU A 12 20.14 2.25 -4.49
C LEU A 12 19.65 3.31 -3.50
N THR A 13 18.70 2.95 -2.65
CA THR A 13 17.92 3.89 -1.83
C THR A 13 18.35 3.94 -0.38
N GLY A 14 19.08 2.94 0.12
CA GLY A 14 19.55 2.86 1.51
C GLY A 14 18.45 2.55 2.54
N VAL A 15 17.22 2.29 2.11
CA VAL A 15 16.13 1.80 2.97
C VAL A 15 16.11 0.27 3.01
N TYR A 16 15.30 -0.34 3.87
CA TYR A 16 15.23 -1.80 3.96
C TYR A 16 14.72 -2.43 2.66
N THR A 17 15.13 -3.66 2.38
CA THR A 17 14.65 -4.40 1.20
C THR A 17 13.28 -5.04 1.45
N ARG A 18 12.55 -5.36 0.38
CA ARG A 18 11.31 -6.18 0.44
C ARG A 18 11.49 -7.48 1.24
N LYS A 19 12.68 -8.10 1.19
CA LYS A 19 12.95 -9.34 1.94
C LYS A 19 12.81 -9.13 3.45
N GLU A 20 13.23 -7.97 3.95
CA GLU A 20 13.13 -7.62 5.36
C GLU A 20 11.71 -7.25 5.78
N PHE A 21 10.86 -6.87 4.82
CA PHE A 21 9.48 -6.46 5.09
C PHE A 21 8.71 -7.48 5.92
N SER A 22 8.64 -8.74 5.46
CA SER A 22 7.82 -9.77 6.10
C SER A 22 8.35 -10.12 7.49
N ASP A 23 9.67 -10.24 7.64
CA ASP A 23 10.29 -10.54 8.93
C ASP A 23 10.06 -9.42 9.96
N GLN A 24 10.14 -8.16 9.54
CA GLN A 24 9.88 -7.01 10.41
C GLN A 24 8.40 -6.90 10.75
N PHE A 25 7.52 -7.00 9.75
CA PHE A 25 6.08 -6.88 9.96
C PHE A 25 5.59 -7.98 10.89
N SER A 26 5.91 -9.25 10.63
CA SER A 26 5.48 -10.36 11.48
C SER A 26 5.88 -10.16 12.95
N LYS A 27 7.12 -9.72 13.21
CA LYS A 27 7.61 -9.42 14.57
C LYS A 27 6.84 -8.28 15.23
N ILE A 28 6.63 -7.17 14.51
CA ILE A 28 5.93 -6.00 15.05
C ILE A 28 4.46 -6.33 15.31
N LEU A 29 3.79 -7.01 14.38
CA LEU A 29 2.39 -7.39 14.52
C LEU A 29 2.18 -8.36 15.68
N GLN A 30 3.06 -9.34 15.88
CA GLN A 30 3.05 -10.20 17.06
C GLN A 30 3.18 -9.39 18.36
N SER A 31 4.07 -8.41 18.40
CA SER A 31 4.22 -7.51 19.54
C SER A 31 2.95 -6.68 19.77
N SER A 32 2.34 -6.16 18.71
CA SER A 32 1.05 -5.44 18.75
C SER A 32 -0.08 -6.30 19.30
N HIS A 33 -0.16 -7.59 18.93
CA HIS A 33 -1.15 -8.52 19.50
C HIS A 33 -0.97 -8.72 21.01
N LEU A 34 0.28 -8.81 21.48
CA LEU A 34 0.57 -9.04 22.90
C LEU A 34 0.32 -7.79 23.76
N THR A 35 0.62 -6.62 23.21
CA THR A 35 0.59 -5.35 23.96
C THR A 35 -0.69 -4.55 23.77
N GLY A 36 -1.47 -4.87 22.73
CA GLY A 36 -2.58 -4.04 22.27
C GLY A 36 -2.13 -2.75 21.56
N ALA A 37 -0.83 -2.56 21.33
CA ALA A 37 -0.31 -1.36 20.70
C ALA A 37 -0.68 -1.30 19.22
N PRO A 38 -1.10 -0.13 18.70
CA PRO A 38 -1.46 0.02 17.30
C PRO A 38 -0.25 -0.15 16.39
N LEU A 39 -0.48 -0.61 15.16
CA LEU A 39 0.53 -0.67 14.11
C LEU A 39 -0.10 -0.14 12.84
N SER A 40 0.54 0.82 12.20
CA SER A 40 0.10 1.30 10.88
C SER A 40 1.10 0.88 9.81
N VAL A 41 0.58 0.51 8.64
CA VAL A 41 1.36 0.13 7.46
C VAL A 41 0.92 0.96 6.28
N ALA A 42 1.88 1.57 5.60
CA ALA A 42 1.62 2.35 4.40
C ALA A 42 2.31 1.72 3.19
N MET A 43 1.60 1.69 2.07
CA MET A 43 2.11 1.36 0.74
C MET A 43 2.15 2.64 -0.08
N ILE A 44 3.26 2.90 -0.76
CA ILE A 44 3.53 4.12 -1.52
C ILE A 44 4.02 3.72 -2.91
N ASP A 45 3.56 4.42 -3.93
CA ASP A 45 4.06 4.25 -5.30
C ASP A 45 4.28 5.61 -5.96
N ILE A 46 5.42 5.76 -6.65
CA ILE A 46 5.77 6.99 -7.37
C ILE A 46 4.87 7.14 -8.60
N ASP A 47 4.14 8.25 -8.66
CA ASP A 47 3.22 8.51 -9.76
C ASP A 47 3.97 8.69 -11.09
N HIS A 48 3.51 7.97 -12.13
CA HIS A 48 4.05 8.06 -13.48
C HIS A 48 5.55 7.71 -13.62
N PHE A 49 6.09 6.86 -12.75
CA PHE A 49 7.51 6.52 -12.76
C PHE A 49 8.00 5.91 -14.09
N LEU A 50 7.20 5.07 -14.75
CA LEU A 50 7.53 4.57 -16.08
C LEU A 50 7.76 5.71 -17.08
N LYS A 51 6.90 6.73 -17.08
CA LYS A 51 7.04 7.90 -17.96
C LYS A 51 8.29 8.71 -17.65
N ILE A 52 8.68 8.81 -16.37
CA ILE A 52 9.95 9.44 -15.97
C ILE A 52 11.12 8.68 -16.61
N ASN A 53 11.14 7.34 -16.50
CA ASN A 53 12.18 6.50 -17.11
C ASN A 53 12.22 6.63 -18.63
N GLU A 54 11.06 6.65 -19.29
CA GLU A 54 10.97 6.78 -20.75
C GLU A 54 11.42 8.17 -21.23
N THR A 55 11.16 9.22 -20.44
CA THR A 55 11.47 10.60 -20.82
C THR A 55 12.92 10.97 -20.53
N TYR A 56 13.45 10.58 -19.36
CA TYR A 56 14.74 11.05 -18.85
C TYR A 56 15.79 9.93 -18.74
N GLY A 57 15.40 8.68 -19.01
CA GLY A 57 16.27 7.51 -18.90
C GLY A 57 16.29 6.91 -17.49
N ARG A 58 16.77 5.67 -17.42
CA ARG A 58 16.77 4.86 -16.18
C ARG A 58 17.62 5.47 -15.07
N GLN A 59 18.73 6.11 -15.40
CA GLN A 59 19.57 6.80 -14.42
C GLN A 59 18.80 7.89 -13.69
N ALA A 60 17.96 8.63 -14.42
CA ALA A 60 17.16 9.70 -13.85
C ALA A 60 16.02 9.13 -12.98
N GLY A 61 15.44 7.99 -13.34
CA GLY A 61 14.55 7.24 -12.46
C GLY A 61 15.22 6.78 -11.17
N ASP A 62 16.46 6.29 -11.25
CA ASP A 62 17.26 5.95 -10.08
C ASP A 62 17.52 7.16 -9.18
N ASP A 63 17.77 8.34 -9.76
CA ASP A 63 17.94 9.59 -9.02
C ASP A 63 16.63 10.02 -8.33
N VAL A 64 15.47 9.84 -8.99
CA VAL A 64 14.14 10.05 -8.39
C VAL A 64 13.90 9.11 -7.21
N LEU A 65 14.24 7.82 -7.34
CA LEU A 65 14.10 6.84 -6.26
C LEU A 65 14.92 7.24 -5.03
N ARG A 66 16.16 7.71 -5.23
CA ARG A 66 17.00 8.20 -4.12
C ARG A 66 16.42 9.45 -3.47
N ALA A 67 15.90 10.39 -4.26
CA ALA A 67 15.31 11.61 -3.74
C ALA A 67 14.07 11.31 -2.90
N VAL A 68 13.16 10.46 -3.39
CA VAL A 68 11.96 10.02 -2.67
C VAL A 68 12.32 9.26 -1.40
N ALA A 69 13.25 8.30 -1.47
CA ALA A 69 13.72 7.56 -0.30
C ALA A 69 14.31 8.50 0.78
N GLY A 70 15.06 9.52 0.36
CA GLY A 70 15.62 10.52 1.25
C GLY A 70 14.54 11.35 1.96
N VAL A 71 13.47 11.72 1.27
CA VAL A 71 12.31 12.40 1.88
C VAL A 71 11.62 11.49 2.90
N ILE A 72 11.38 10.23 2.53
CA ILE A 72 10.79 9.24 3.43
C ILE A 72 11.65 9.10 4.69
N GLN A 73 12.95 8.83 4.57
CA GLN A 73 13.83 8.64 5.73
C GLN A 73 13.88 9.86 6.66
N LYS A 74 13.95 11.07 6.11
CA LYS A 74 13.96 12.31 6.91
C LYS A 74 12.63 12.57 7.62
N SER A 75 11.54 12.03 7.05
CA SER A 75 10.21 12.16 7.61
C SER A 75 9.92 11.17 8.73
N LEU A 76 10.62 10.04 8.78
CA LEU A 76 10.27 8.99 9.71
C LEU A 76 10.96 9.15 11.07
N LYS A 77 10.29 8.66 12.11
CA LYS A 77 10.90 8.47 13.44
C LYS A 77 11.87 7.29 13.37
N GLU A 78 12.78 7.22 14.35
CA GLU A 78 13.75 6.12 14.45
C GLU A 78 13.09 4.74 14.60
N THR A 79 11.88 4.68 15.15
CA THR A 79 11.11 3.43 15.30
C THR A 79 10.37 3.01 14.04
N GLU A 80 10.21 3.90 13.06
CA GLU A 80 9.46 3.67 11.83
C GLU A 80 10.42 3.14 10.75
N ILE A 81 9.96 2.15 9.99
CA ILE A 81 10.83 1.33 9.13
C ILE A 81 10.46 1.57 7.66
N PRO A 82 11.24 2.37 6.91
CA PRO A 82 11.06 2.52 5.48
C PRO A 82 11.64 1.33 4.73
N ILE A 83 10.92 0.86 3.73
CA ILE A 83 11.25 -0.33 2.95
C ILE A 83 11.03 -0.01 1.47
N ARG A 84 11.95 -0.42 0.61
CA ARG A 84 11.72 -0.50 -0.83
C ARG A 84 11.07 -1.83 -1.15
N TYR A 85 9.77 -1.79 -1.43
CA TYR A 85 8.92 -2.96 -1.60
C TYR A 85 8.98 -3.51 -3.04
N GLY A 86 9.08 -2.63 -4.02
CA GLY A 86 9.08 -2.94 -5.44
C GLY A 86 10.08 -2.08 -6.22
N GLY A 87 9.87 -1.98 -7.53
CA GLY A 87 10.72 -1.15 -8.40
C GLY A 87 10.67 0.32 -8.00
N ASP A 88 9.45 0.85 -7.93
CA ASP A 88 9.04 2.22 -7.58
C ASP A 88 8.11 2.29 -6.36
N GLU A 89 7.86 1.14 -5.76
CA GLU A 89 7.02 0.99 -4.58
C GLU A 89 7.84 1.01 -3.30
N PHE A 90 7.35 1.77 -2.31
CA PHE A 90 7.86 1.79 -0.95
C PHE A 90 6.78 1.29 0.02
N ALA A 91 7.21 0.71 1.12
CA ALA A 91 6.37 0.40 2.25
C ALA A 91 6.94 1.06 3.51
N ILE A 92 6.07 1.41 4.46
CA ILE A 92 6.48 1.96 5.75
C ILE A 92 5.75 1.21 6.85
N LEU A 93 6.50 0.60 7.76
CA LEU A 93 5.98 0.05 9.00
C LEU A 93 6.09 1.09 10.10
N MET A 94 4.99 1.42 10.76
CA MET A 94 4.92 2.41 11.84
C MET A 94 4.43 1.74 13.14
N PRO A 95 5.34 1.12 13.91
CA PRO A 95 5.01 0.53 15.20
C PRO A 95 4.44 1.57 16.16
N GLN A 96 3.51 1.15 17.03
CA GLN A 96 2.93 2.00 18.08
C GLN A 96 2.33 3.30 17.54
N THR A 97 1.82 3.28 16.31
CA THR A 97 1.31 4.46 15.61
C THR A 97 -0.13 4.21 15.18
N GLU A 98 -1.03 5.03 15.70
CA GLU A 98 -2.46 5.03 15.33
C GLU A 98 -2.67 5.56 13.92
N ARG A 99 -3.82 5.20 13.33
CA ARG A 99 -4.19 5.50 11.95
C ARG A 99 -4.09 6.98 11.60
N GLU A 100 -4.62 7.85 12.45
CA GLU A 100 -4.65 9.29 12.24
C GLU A 100 -3.23 9.88 12.25
N GLN A 101 -2.38 9.43 13.17
CA GLN A 101 -0.99 9.89 13.25
C GLN A 101 -0.17 9.41 12.04
N ALA A 102 -0.38 8.17 11.63
CA ALA A 102 0.25 7.62 10.44
C ALA A 102 -0.21 8.36 9.16
N PHE A 103 -1.48 8.73 9.06
CA PHE A 103 -2.00 9.54 7.96
C PHE A 103 -1.31 10.89 7.86
N LEU A 104 -1.12 11.59 8.99
CA LEU A 104 -0.41 12.88 9.02
C LEU A 104 1.05 12.75 8.58
N THR A 105 1.74 11.68 9.01
CA THR A 105 3.11 11.39 8.55
C THR A 105 3.13 11.16 7.03
N MET A 106 2.17 10.38 6.51
CA MET A 106 2.07 10.06 5.09
C MET A 106 1.73 11.29 4.22
N GLU A 107 0.81 12.15 4.67
CA GLU A 107 0.50 13.39 3.97
C GLU A 107 1.68 14.37 3.96
N ARG A 108 2.47 14.40 5.03
CA ARG A 108 3.70 15.18 5.05
C ARG A 108 4.73 14.63 4.05
N ILE A 109 4.95 13.32 4.01
CA ILE A 109 5.81 12.68 3.01
C ILE A 109 5.34 13.04 1.60
N ARG A 110 4.05 12.89 1.32
CA ARG A 110 3.46 13.21 0.01
C ARG A 110 3.72 14.67 -0.38
N SER A 111 3.45 15.60 0.52
CA SER A 111 3.67 17.04 0.29
C SER A 111 5.14 17.40 0.14
N GLU A 112 6.04 16.77 0.90
CA GLU A 112 7.47 17.01 0.78
C GLU A 112 8.00 16.45 -0.55
N VAL A 113 7.56 15.26 -0.98
CA VAL A 113 7.92 14.70 -2.29
C VAL A 113 7.47 15.60 -3.44
N GLU A 114 6.25 16.14 -3.37
CA GLU A 114 5.74 17.09 -4.37
C GLU A 114 6.57 18.37 -4.46
N SER A 115 7.26 18.75 -3.38
CA SER A 115 8.05 19.99 -3.30
C SER A 115 9.51 19.83 -3.76
N ILE A 116 10.00 18.61 -3.93
CA ILE A 116 11.40 18.36 -4.33
C ILE A 116 11.57 18.29 -5.84
N TRP A 117 12.82 18.41 -6.27
CA TRP A 117 13.27 17.96 -7.59
C TRP A 117 14.37 16.92 -7.43
N ALA A 118 14.47 15.99 -8.37
CA ALA A 118 15.60 15.08 -8.48
C ALA A 118 16.61 15.63 -9.49
N GLU A 119 17.89 15.64 -9.13
CA GLU A 119 18.98 16.09 -10.00
C GLU A 119 19.62 14.88 -10.68
N SER A 120 19.62 14.90 -12.02
CA SER A 120 20.26 13.88 -12.86
C SER A 120 21.22 14.55 -13.82
N GLY A 121 22.49 14.67 -13.42
CA GLY A 121 23.49 15.44 -14.15
C GLY A 121 23.09 16.92 -14.26
N ALA A 122 22.82 17.40 -15.47
CA ALA A 122 22.37 18.78 -15.73
C ALA A 122 20.84 18.93 -15.77
N VAL A 123 20.09 17.83 -15.64
CA VAL A 123 18.62 17.82 -15.71
C VAL A 123 18.02 17.85 -14.31
N GLN A 124 17.00 18.68 -14.12
CA GLN A 124 16.16 18.68 -12.92
C GLN A 124 14.79 18.08 -13.25
N ILE A 125 14.45 16.97 -12.61
CA ILE A 125 13.12 16.35 -12.71
C ILE A 125 12.23 16.96 -11.63
N ARG A 126 11.15 17.61 -12.05
CA ARG A 126 10.16 18.28 -11.20
C ARG A 126 8.84 17.52 -11.20
N ASP A 127 7.89 18.01 -10.41
CA ASP A 127 6.52 17.49 -10.34
C ASP A 127 6.45 15.99 -9.98
N ILE A 128 7.43 15.54 -9.18
CA ILE A 128 7.47 14.17 -8.66
C ILE A 128 6.37 14.06 -7.61
N THR A 129 5.42 13.17 -7.82
CA THR A 129 4.32 12.94 -6.89
C THR A 129 4.27 11.48 -6.49
N VAL A 130 3.66 11.21 -5.33
CA VAL A 130 3.44 9.86 -4.84
C VAL A 130 1.99 9.69 -4.43
N SER A 131 1.50 8.48 -4.60
CA SER A 131 0.21 8.06 -4.08
C SER A 131 0.43 7.01 -3.00
N GLY A 132 -0.41 7.02 -1.97
CA GLY A 132 -0.25 6.13 -0.82
C GLY A 132 -1.56 5.51 -0.35
N GLY A 133 -1.47 4.30 0.19
CA GLY A 133 -2.53 3.59 0.88
C GLY A 133 -2.12 3.21 2.30
N LEU A 134 -2.97 3.45 3.28
CA LEU A 134 -2.68 3.21 4.70
C LEU A 134 -3.69 2.23 5.32
N ALA A 135 -3.22 1.26 6.09
CA ALA A 135 -4.05 0.39 6.92
C ALA A 135 -3.42 0.21 8.30
N SER A 136 -4.26 0.03 9.32
CA SER A 136 -3.81 -0.05 10.72
C SER A 136 -4.38 -1.25 11.47
N TYR A 137 -3.55 -1.95 12.22
CA TYR A 137 -3.99 -2.83 13.30
C TYR A 137 -4.43 -1.99 14.52
N PRO A 138 -5.55 -2.33 15.17
CA PRO A 138 -6.49 -3.43 14.86
C PRO A 138 -7.65 -3.03 13.94
N ASN A 139 -7.79 -1.76 13.57
CA ASN A 139 -8.97 -1.22 12.89
C ASN A 139 -9.23 -1.84 11.50
N ASP A 140 -8.17 -2.10 10.75
CA ASP A 140 -8.21 -2.53 9.35
C ASP A 140 -7.88 -4.01 9.18
N GLY A 141 -7.51 -4.72 10.23
CA GLY A 141 -7.24 -6.15 10.16
C GLY A 141 -6.50 -6.64 11.39
N ALA A 142 -6.51 -7.96 11.57
CA ALA A 142 -5.78 -8.65 12.62
C ALA A 142 -4.58 -9.43 12.07
N THR A 143 -4.51 -9.67 10.76
CA THR A 143 -3.41 -10.42 10.14
C THR A 143 -2.62 -9.57 9.17
N GLU A 144 -1.35 -9.94 8.94
CA GLU A 144 -0.48 -9.31 7.93
C GLU A 144 -1.16 -9.24 6.56
N ALA A 145 -1.78 -10.35 6.13
CA ALA A 145 -2.47 -10.43 4.84
C ALA A 145 -3.66 -9.46 4.74
N GLU A 146 -4.47 -9.33 5.80
CA GLU A 146 -5.60 -8.39 5.81
C GLU A 146 -5.14 -6.93 5.74
N ILE A 147 -4.15 -6.58 6.55
CA ILE A 147 -3.63 -5.21 6.64
C ILE A 147 -2.99 -4.80 5.31
N LEU A 148 -2.14 -5.67 4.73
CA LEU A 148 -1.53 -5.43 3.42
C LEU A 148 -2.58 -5.25 2.33
N ARG A 149 -3.54 -6.19 2.24
CA ARG A 149 -4.59 -6.13 1.24
C ARG A 149 -5.36 -4.82 1.31
N LYS A 150 -5.67 -4.32 2.51
CA LYS A 150 -6.39 -3.05 2.67
C LYS A 150 -5.52 -1.83 2.36
N ALA A 151 -4.23 -1.86 2.69
CA ALA A 151 -3.29 -0.82 2.30
C ALA A 151 -3.14 -0.74 0.78
N ASP A 152 -2.98 -1.88 0.10
CA ASP A 152 -2.90 -1.96 -1.37
C ASP A 152 -4.18 -1.46 -2.04
N GLN A 153 -5.36 -1.84 -1.52
CA GLN A 153 -6.64 -1.34 -2.02
C GLN A 153 -6.75 0.18 -1.84
N ALA A 154 -6.27 0.72 -0.73
CA ALA A 154 -6.25 2.16 -0.51
C ALA A 154 -5.29 2.86 -1.48
N LEU A 155 -4.11 2.30 -1.73
CA LEU A 155 -3.15 2.81 -2.72
C LEU A 155 -3.76 2.82 -4.12
N TYR A 156 -4.41 1.72 -4.50
CA TYR A 156 -5.13 1.62 -5.76
C TYR A 156 -6.18 2.73 -5.89
N ARG A 157 -6.98 2.97 -4.84
CA ARG A 157 -7.94 4.10 -4.81
C ARG A 157 -7.26 5.44 -4.99
N ALA A 158 -6.11 5.67 -4.36
CA ALA A 158 -5.35 6.90 -4.56
C ALA A 158 -4.98 7.08 -6.03
N LYS A 159 -4.49 6.02 -6.70
CA LYS A 159 -4.11 6.04 -8.12
C LYS A 159 -5.29 6.33 -9.05
N VAL A 160 -6.43 5.66 -8.86
CA VAL A 160 -7.58 5.79 -9.78
C VAL A 160 -8.44 7.03 -9.52
N THR A 161 -8.35 7.65 -8.35
CA THR A 161 -9.13 8.85 -8.03
C THR A 161 -8.36 10.16 -8.29
N GLY A 162 -7.23 10.11 -8.99
CA GLY A 162 -6.49 11.31 -9.41
C GLY A 162 -5.07 11.43 -8.88
N ARG A 163 -4.50 10.37 -8.29
CA ARG A 163 -3.11 10.30 -7.83
C ARG A 163 -2.77 11.38 -6.79
N ASN A 164 -1.49 11.52 -6.45
CA ASN A 164 -0.95 12.55 -5.55
C ASN A 164 -1.79 12.71 -4.27
N LYS A 165 -2.09 11.60 -3.58
CA LYS A 165 -2.90 11.60 -2.36
C LYS A 165 -2.65 10.37 -1.50
N ILE A 166 -2.96 10.48 -0.22
CA ILE A 166 -3.01 9.35 0.69
C ILE A 166 -4.47 8.94 0.90
N CYS A 167 -4.75 7.65 0.72
CA CYS A 167 -6.04 7.07 1.04
C CYS A 167 -5.92 6.17 2.28
N LEU A 168 -6.87 6.27 3.19
CA LEU A 168 -7.04 5.34 4.28
C LEU A 168 -7.74 4.08 3.78
N ALA A 169 -7.44 2.94 4.40
CA ALA A 169 -8.29 1.76 4.35
C ALA A 169 -9.70 2.14 4.81
N TYR A 170 -10.70 1.63 4.09
CA TYR A 170 -12.08 1.72 4.53
C TYR A 170 -12.37 0.49 5.38
N GLU A 171 -13.21 0.64 6.41
CA GLU A 171 -13.97 -0.49 6.90
C GLU A 171 -14.74 -1.07 5.71
N GLU A 172 -14.46 -2.33 5.37
CA GLU A 172 -15.42 -3.16 4.64
C GLU A 172 -16.62 -3.39 5.56
N LYS A 173 -17.43 -2.34 5.83
CA LYS A 173 -18.80 -2.59 6.24
C LYS A 173 -19.40 -3.34 5.07
N MET A 174 -19.71 -4.62 5.27
CA MET A 174 -20.59 -5.34 4.37
C MET A 174 -21.76 -4.41 4.05
N VAL A 175 -21.83 -3.96 2.79
CA VAL A 175 -23.05 -3.33 2.31
C VAL A 175 -24.11 -4.43 2.37
N PRO A 176 -25.26 -4.21 3.03
CA PRO A 176 -26.28 -5.24 3.13
C PRO A 176 -26.59 -5.77 1.74
N LYS A 177 -26.55 -7.11 1.57
CA LYS A 177 -26.81 -7.78 0.29
C LYS A 177 -28.23 -7.55 -0.27
N THR A 178 -29.05 -6.81 0.46
CA THR A 178 -30.50 -6.78 0.33
C THR A 178 -31.01 -5.83 -0.75
N THR A 179 -30.20 -4.87 -1.23
CA THR A 179 -30.63 -3.97 -2.32
C THR A 179 -30.44 -4.54 -3.72
N HIS A 180 -29.61 -5.58 -3.89
CA HIS A 180 -29.22 -6.09 -5.21
C HIS A 180 -29.54 -7.58 -5.45
N TYR A 181 -29.88 -8.33 -4.39
CA TYR A 181 -30.18 -9.75 -4.48
C TYR A 181 -31.50 -10.08 -3.79
N THR A 182 -32.29 -10.94 -4.43
CA THR A 182 -33.52 -11.49 -3.85
C THR A 182 -33.22 -12.38 -2.65
N GLN A 183 -34.17 -12.55 -1.73
CA GLN A 183 -34.05 -13.45 -0.59
C GLN A 183 -33.65 -14.88 -1.02
N THR A 184 -34.25 -15.40 -2.09
CA THR A 184 -33.91 -16.73 -2.63
C THR A 184 -32.46 -16.84 -3.11
N GLN A 185 -31.90 -15.77 -3.69
CA GLN A 185 -30.49 -15.75 -4.08
C GLN A 185 -29.57 -15.76 -2.86
N LEU A 186 -29.94 -15.06 -1.79
CA LEU A 186 -29.18 -15.04 -0.54
C LEU A 186 -29.20 -16.40 0.16
N GLU A 187 -30.35 -17.06 0.21
CA GLU A 187 -30.48 -18.42 0.77
C GLU A 187 -29.64 -19.44 0.00
N ARG A 188 -29.64 -19.37 -1.34
CA ARG A 188 -28.81 -20.23 -2.20
C ARG A 188 -27.31 -19.98 -2.01
N LEU A 189 -26.92 -18.71 -1.94
CA LEU A 189 -25.52 -18.32 -1.68
C LEU A 189 -25.06 -18.83 -0.31
N SER A 190 -25.91 -18.74 0.71
CA SER A 190 -25.61 -19.24 2.05
C SER A 190 -25.47 -20.76 2.09
N ALA A 191 -26.35 -21.47 1.39
CA ALA A 191 -26.26 -22.92 1.24
C ALA A 191 -24.98 -23.34 0.50
N LEU A 192 -24.59 -22.60 -0.55
CA LEU A 192 -23.34 -22.84 -1.28
C LEU A 192 -22.11 -22.58 -0.41
N ALA A 193 -22.05 -21.45 0.30
CA ALA A 193 -20.98 -21.11 1.23
C ALA A 193 -20.76 -22.22 2.26
N LYS A 194 -21.84 -22.73 2.86
CA LYS A 194 -21.78 -23.83 3.83
C LYS A 194 -21.31 -25.15 3.20
N LYS A 195 -21.71 -25.43 1.96
CA LYS A 195 -21.32 -26.64 1.24
C LYS A 195 -19.83 -26.64 0.88
N GLU A 196 -19.32 -25.50 0.44
CA GLU A 196 -17.92 -25.35 0.00
C GLU A 196 -16.96 -24.99 1.15
N GLY A 197 -17.49 -24.68 2.34
CA GLY A 197 -16.68 -24.26 3.49
C GLY A 197 -16.05 -22.87 3.32
N LEU A 198 -16.61 -22.05 2.43
CA LEU A 198 -16.11 -20.71 2.08
C LEU A 198 -16.99 -19.61 2.66
N GLY A 199 -16.45 -18.39 2.72
CA GLY A 199 -17.24 -17.21 3.06
C GLY A 199 -18.17 -16.80 1.90
N GLU A 200 -19.38 -16.33 2.20
CA GLU A 200 -20.29 -15.83 1.15
C GLU A 200 -19.70 -14.64 0.36
N ALA A 201 -18.84 -13.83 0.99
CA ALA A 201 -18.11 -12.75 0.34
C ALA A 201 -16.98 -13.22 -0.58
N GLU A 202 -16.45 -14.42 -0.35
CA GLU A 202 -15.44 -15.05 -1.19
C GLU A 202 -16.08 -15.59 -2.46
N LEU A 203 -17.21 -16.29 -2.34
CA LEU A 203 -18.02 -16.73 -3.47
C LEU A 203 -18.55 -15.57 -4.33
N LEU A 204 -18.92 -14.44 -3.72
CA LEU A 204 -19.34 -13.25 -4.47
C LEU A 204 -18.19 -12.60 -5.24
N ARG A 205 -16.97 -12.62 -4.68
CA ARG A 205 -15.78 -12.15 -5.39
C ARG A 205 -15.45 -13.07 -6.56
N GLU A 206 -15.43 -14.38 -6.33
CA GLU A 206 -15.24 -15.38 -7.39
C GLU A 206 -16.28 -15.22 -8.52
N ALA A 207 -17.55 -15.00 -8.15
CA ALA A 207 -18.61 -14.76 -9.11
C ALA A 207 -18.42 -13.46 -9.90
N LEU A 208 -17.92 -12.40 -9.27
CA LEU A 208 -17.60 -11.13 -9.94
C LEU A 208 -16.41 -11.29 -10.89
N ASP A 209 -15.35 -11.97 -10.46
CA ASP A 209 -14.17 -12.23 -11.29
C ASP A 209 -14.55 -13.06 -12.53
N GLY A 210 -15.36 -14.11 -12.35
CA GLY A 210 -15.90 -14.89 -13.47
C GLY A 210 -16.78 -14.07 -14.41
N LEU A 211 -17.53 -13.10 -13.88
CA LEU A 211 -18.34 -12.18 -14.69
C LEU A 211 -17.46 -11.21 -15.49
N LEU A 212 -16.44 -10.63 -14.88
CA LEU A 212 -15.49 -9.74 -15.55
C LEU A 212 -14.73 -10.47 -16.66
N GLN A 213 -14.22 -11.67 -16.38
CA GLN A 213 -13.57 -12.54 -17.36
C GLN A 213 -14.50 -12.86 -18.53
N LYS A 214 -15.77 -13.18 -18.24
CA LYS A 214 -16.78 -13.47 -19.27
C LYS A 214 -16.98 -12.32 -20.25
N TYR A 215 -16.89 -11.07 -19.78
CA TYR A 215 -17.03 -9.88 -20.61
C TYR A 215 -15.69 -9.33 -21.13
N GLY A 216 -14.58 -10.05 -20.93
CA GLY A 216 -13.26 -9.64 -21.39
C GLY A 216 -12.70 -8.42 -20.67
N ILE A 217 -13.30 -8.03 -19.52
CA ILE A 217 -12.82 -6.94 -18.68
C ILE A 217 -11.78 -7.52 -17.74
N ASN A 218 -10.57 -7.73 -18.26
CA ASN A 218 -9.45 -8.26 -17.48
C ASN A 218 -8.63 -7.13 -16.86
N GLU A 219 -8.75 -5.92 -17.42
CA GLU A 219 -8.07 -4.71 -16.99
C GLU A 219 -9.07 -3.55 -17.11
N ILE A 220 -8.99 -2.58 -16.21
CA ILE A 220 -9.77 -1.35 -16.35
C ILE A 220 -9.02 -0.49 -17.37
N GLU A 221 -9.52 -0.42 -18.60
CA GLU A 221 -9.01 0.50 -19.61
C GLU A 221 -9.07 1.92 -19.05
N SER A 222 -7.88 2.51 -18.88
CA SER A 222 -7.70 3.88 -18.42
C SER A 222 -8.24 4.85 -19.46
N MET A 223 -9.41 5.46 -19.18
CA MET A 223 -9.81 6.74 -19.80
C MET A 223 -9.19 7.91 -19.04
#